data_AF-A0A9E3VJF8-F1
#
_entry.id   AF-A0A9E3VJF8-F1
#
_cell.length_a   1.000
_cell.length_b   1.000
_cell.length_c   1.000
_cell.angle_alpha   90.00
_cell.angle_beta   90.00
_cell.angle_gamma   90.00
#
_symmetry.space_group_name_H-M   'P 1'
#
loop_
_entity.id
_entity.type
_entity.pdbx_description
1 polymer ?
#
loop_
_entity_poly.entity_id
_entity_poly.type
_entity_poly.pdbx_seq_one_letter_code
_entity_poly.pdbx_strand_id
1 'polypeptide(L)'
;MSYVSIWVHAVWATKNRESFLLQPFRTVLFEHIKEKASEKNIYIDRINGFDEHVHCLISVQPMHSIAYVMQMLKGESSRWVTKNFEEMSHFD
;
A
#
# COMPACT_ATOMS: atom_id res chain seq x y z
N MET A 1 7.75 0.76 -33.29
CA MET A 1 7.97 1.28 -31.92
C MET A 1 7.62 0.19 -30.94
N SER A 2 8.43 -0.02 -29.90
CA SER A 2 8.13 -0.98 -28.83
C SER A 2 7.17 -0.37 -27.81
N TYR A 3 6.15 -1.12 -27.41
CA TYR A 3 5.21 -0.77 -26.34
C TYR A 3 5.39 -1.75 -25.19
N VAL A 4 5.44 -1.24 -23.96
CA VAL A 4 5.63 -2.06 -22.75
C VAL A 4 4.50 -1.77 -21.77
N SER A 5 3.83 -2.82 -21.31
CA SER A 5 2.78 -2.76 -20.29
C SER A 5 3.04 -3.85 -19.27
N ILE A 6 3.27 -3.46 -18.02
CA ILE A 6 3.60 -4.37 -16.92
C ILE A 6 2.55 -4.20 -15.84
N TRP A 7 1.74 -5.23 -15.65
CA TRP A 7 0.72 -5.28 -14.62
C TRP A 7 1.12 -6.29 -13.56
N VAL A 8 1.08 -5.86 -12.30
CA VAL A 8 1.45 -6.70 -11.16
C VAL A 8 0.29 -6.73 -10.17
N HIS A 9 -0.14 -7.94 -9.82
CA HIS A 9 -0.97 -8.17 -8.64
C HIS A 9 -0.06 -8.38 -7.43
N ALA A 10 0.05 -7.36 -6.59
CA ALA A 10 0.81 -7.41 -5.35
C ALA A 10 -0.10 -7.79 -4.18
N VAL A 11 0.37 -8.72 -3.35
CA VAL A 11 -0.32 -9.13 -2.11
C VAL A 11 0.65 -9.09 -0.95
N TRP A 12 0.26 -8.48 0.15
CA TRP A 12 1.03 -8.52 1.39
C TRP A 12 0.13 -8.57 2.62
N ALA A 13 0.61 -9.24 3.66
CA ALA A 13 -0.10 -9.39 4.92
C ALA A 13 0.40 -8.41 5.99
N THR A 14 -0.43 -8.19 7.01
CA THR A 14 -0.05 -7.63 8.30
C THR A 14 0.99 -8.51 8.97
N LYS A 15 1.70 -7.96 9.96
CA LYS A 15 2.65 -8.74 10.76
C LYS A 15 1.88 -9.88 11.44
N ASN A 16 2.43 -11.10 11.36
CA ASN A 16 1.81 -12.32 11.90
C ASN A 16 0.39 -12.63 11.38
N ARG A 17 -0.09 -11.98 10.30
CA ARG A 17 -1.49 -12.05 9.84
C ARG A 17 -2.51 -11.67 10.92
N GLU A 18 -2.14 -10.76 11.81
CA GLU A 18 -3.07 -10.18 12.78
C GLU A 18 -4.18 -9.41 12.04
N SER A 19 -5.43 -9.55 12.51
CA SER A 19 -6.62 -8.88 11.94
C SER A 19 -6.65 -7.39 12.32
N PHE A 20 -5.72 -6.62 11.75
CA PHE A 20 -5.48 -5.22 12.05
C PHE A 20 -6.17 -4.26 11.05
N LEU A 21 -6.50 -4.74 9.85
CA LEU A 21 -7.14 -3.96 8.78
C LEU A 21 -8.67 -4.00 8.91
N LEU A 22 -9.17 -3.72 10.12
CA LEU A 22 -10.60 -3.65 10.39
C LEU A 22 -11.18 -2.31 9.90
N GLN A 23 -12.47 -2.29 9.61
CA GLN A 23 -13.16 -1.04 9.30
C GLN A 23 -13.35 -0.19 10.57
N PRO A 24 -13.26 1.15 10.48
CA PRO A 24 -13.10 1.97 9.26
C PRO A 24 -11.63 2.17 8.82
N PHE A 25 -10.66 1.74 9.65
CA PHE A 25 -9.24 2.01 9.44
C PHE A 25 -8.72 1.52 8.08
N ARG A 26 -9.17 0.35 7.60
CA ARG A 26 -8.82 -0.18 6.27
C ARG A 26 -9.10 0.80 5.15
N THR A 27 -10.23 1.50 5.20
CA THR A 27 -10.62 2.48 4.18
C THR A 27 -9.63 3.65 4.15
N VAL A 28 -9.32 4.21 5.32
CA VAL A 28 -8.36 5.31 5.47
C VAL A 28 -6.96 4.90 4.99
N LEU A 29 -6.51 3.69 5.36
CA LEU A 29 -5.22 3.17 4.92
C LEU A 29 -5.16 3.03 3.40
N PHE A 30 -6.23 2.54 2.76
CA PHE A 30 -6.26 2.36 1.30
C PHE A 30 -6.29 3.69 0.54
N GLU A 31 -6.94 4.71 1.09
CA GLU A 31 -6.90 6.09 0.58
C GLU A 31 -5.49 6.65 0.66
N HIS A 32 -4.84 6.54 1.83
CA HIS A 32 -3.45 6.98 2.03
C HIS A 32 -2.49 6.29 1.04
N ILE A 33 -2.60 4.96 0.86
CA ILE A 33 -1.75 4.22 -0.09
C ILE A 33 -1.94 4.74 -1.52
N LYS A 34 -3.18 5.03 -1.94
CA LYS A 34 -3.46 5.58 -3.27
C LYS A 34 -2.87 6.97 -3.46
N GLU A 35 -3.01 7.84 -2.47
CA GLU A 35 -2.46 9.20 -2.49
C GLU A 35 -0.93 9.16 -2.62
N LYS A 36 -0.26 8.36 -1.78
CA LYS A 36 1.21 8.21 -1.82
C LYS A 36 1.73 7.52 -3.07
N ALA A 37 0.98 6.55 -3.61
CA ALA A 37 1.31 5.98 -4.91
C ALA A 37 1.27 7.03 -6.03
N SER A 38 0.24 7.88 -6.05
CA SER A 38 0.08 8.95 -7.04
C SER A 38 1.23 9.97 -6.96
N GLU A 39 1.64 10.38 -5.76
CA GLU A 39 2.80 11.28 -5.54
C GLU A 39 4.11 10.70 -6.10
N LYS A 40 4.21 9.37 -6.22
CA LYS A 40 5.38 8.64 -6.77
C LYS A 40 5.21 8.20 -8.22
N ASN A 41 4.17 8.67 -8.92
CA ASN A 41 3.83 8.25 -10.28
C ASN A 41 3.62 6.74 -10.42
N ILE A 42 3.09 6.09 -9.37
CA ILE A 42 2.70 4.68 -9.37
C ILE A 42 1.19 4.62 -9.56
N TYR A 43 0.75 4.03 -10.66
CA TYR A 43 -0.67 3.87 -10.94
C TYR A 43 -1.21 2.58 -10.33
N ILE A 44 -2.17 2.71 -9.41
CA ILE A 44 -2.93 1.62 -8.82
C ILE A 44 -4.31 1.62 -9.46
N ASP A 45 -4.65 0.56 -10.21
CA ASP A 45 -5.98 0.40 -10.79
C ASP A 45 -6.99 -0.04 -9.71
N ARG A 46 -6.63 -1.02 -8.88
CA ARG A 46 -7.46 -1.51 -7.79
C ARG A 46 -6.64 -1.72 -6.53
N ILE A 47 -7.22 -1.34 -5.39
CA ILE A 47 -6.77 -1.73 -4.06
C ILE A 47 -7.95 -2.31 -3.32
N ASN A 48 -7.75 -3.46 -2.69
CA ASN A 48 -8.71 -4.08 -1.80
C ASN A 48 -7.96 -4.93 -0.77
N GLY A 49 -8.66 -5.62 0.11
CA GLY A 49 -8.06 -6.52 1.06
C GLY A 49 -9.08 -7.08 2.03
N PHE A 50 -8.59 -7.89 2.94
CA PHE A 50 -9.35 -8.37 4.09
C PHE A 50 -8.68 -7.89 5.37
N ASP A 51 -9.02 -8.50 6.51
CA ASP A 51 -8.66 -7.97 7.82
C ASP A 51 -7.15 -8.06 8.14
N GLU A 52 -6.41 -8.83 7.37
CA GLU A 52 -5.01 -9.21 7.61
C GLU A 52 -4.13 -9.13 6.36
N HIS A 53 -4.68 -8.81 5.18
CA HIS A 53 -3.90 -8.66 3.95
C HIS A 53 -4.49 -7.62 2.99
N VAL A 54 -3.62 -7.11 2.12
CA VAL A 54 -3.92 -6.13 1.08
C VAL A 54 -3.61 -6.75 -0.29
N HIS A 55 -4.47 -6.47 -1.24
CA HIS A 55 -4.32 -6.75 -2.68
C HIS A 55 -4.23 -5.42 -3.44
N CYS A 56 -3.27 -5.30 -4.35
CA CYS A 56 -3.15 -4.18 -5.28
C CYS A 56 -2.90 -4.66 -6.71
N LEU A 57 -3.66 -4.13 -7.67
CA LEU A 57 -3.35 -4.24 -9.09
C LEU A 57 -2.67 -2.94 -9.54
N ILE A 58 -1.42 -3.06 -9.99
CA ILE A 58 -0.52 -1.93 -10.23
C ILE A 58 -0.01 -1.97 -11.67
N SER A 59 -0.02 -0.82 -12.35
CA SER A 59 0.73 -0.64 -13.59
C SER A 59 2.13 -0.14 -13.27
N VAL A 60 3.13 -0.99 -13.46
CA VAL A 60 4.53 -0.70 -13.13
C VAL A 60 5.23 -0.07 -14.34
N GLN A 61 5.90 1.05 -14.11
CA GLN A 61 6.72 1.68 -15.16
C GLN A 61 7.95 0.80 -15.47
N PRO A 62 8.37 0.66 -16.74
CA PRO A 62 9.53 -0.16 -17.10
C PRO A 62 10.84 0.22 -16.41
N MET A 63 10.99 1.48 -15.99
CA MET A 63 12.16 1.98 -15.27
C MET A 63 12.14 1.68 -13.76
N HIS A 64 11.00 1.24 -13.22
CA HIS A 64 10.87 0.93 -11.80
C HIS A 64 10.97 -0.58 -11.56
N SER A 65 11.76 -0.97 -10.56
CA SER A 65 11.73 -2.34 -10.07
C SER A 65 10.48 -2.60 -9.24
N ILE A 66 9.98 -3.83 -9.24
CA ILE A 66 8.87 -4.25 -8.37
C ILE A 66 9.24 -4.01 -6.90
N ALA A 67 10.50 -4.24 -6.51
CA ALA A 67 10.98 -3.99 -5.14
C ALA A 67 10.83 -2.53 -4.74
N TYR A 68 11.18 -1.58 -5.61
CA TYR A 68 10.98 -0.15 -5.37
C TYR A 68 9.49 0.18 -5.19
N VAL A 69 8.63 -0.31 -6.08
CA VAL A 69 7.17 -0.11 -5.98
C VAL A 69 6.64 -0.65 -4.64
N MET A 70 7.03 -1.87 -4.26
CA MET A 70 6.60 -2.46 -2.99
C MET A 70 7.12 -1.69 -1.77
N GLN A 71 8.32 -1.13 -1.82
CA GLN A 71 8.84 -0.26 -0.77
C GLN A 71 8.00 1.03 -0.64
N MET A 72 7.60 1.63 -1.77
CA MET A 72 6.77 2.84 -1.77
C MET A 72 5.33 2.58 -1.34
N LEU A 73 4.78 1.37 -1.57
CA LEU A 73 3.42 1.04 -1.15
C LEU A 73 3.39 0.49 0.28
N LYS A 74 3.97 -0.68 0.51
CA LYS A 74 3.93 -1.37 1.81
C LYS A 74 4.84 -0.70 2.85
N GLY A 75 6.06 -0.33 2.44
CA GLY A 75 7.05 0.23 3.36
C GLY A 75 6.64 1.60 3.88
N GLU A 76 6.17 2.47 3.00
CA GLU A 76 5.63 3.77 3.36
C GLU A 76 4.37 3.63 4.23
N SER A 77 3.39 2.80 3.82
CA SER A 77 2.15 2.66 4.57
C SER A 77 2.40 2.11 5.98
N SER A 78 3.33 1.16 6.12
CA SER A 78 3.72 0.64 7.45
C SER A 78 4.29 1.74 8.34
N ARG A 79 5.12 2.64 7.79
CA ARG A 79 5.68 3.78 8.56
C ARG A 79 4.60 4.77 8.95
N TRP A 80 3.69 5.08 8.03
CA TRP A 80 2.56 5.97 8.30
C TRP A 80 1.69 5.44 9.43
N VAL A 81 1.31 4.15 9.38
CA VAL A 81 0.53 3.52 10.45
C VAL A 81 1.25 3.63 11.79
N THR A 82 2.51 3.20 11.89
CA THR A 82 3.27 3.25 13.16
C THR A 82 3.29 4.67 13.75
N LYS A 83 3.53 5.69 12.93
CA LYS A 83 3.56 7.08 13.37
C LYS A 83 2.23 7.55 13.95
N ASN A 84 1.11 7.26 13.28
CA ASN A 84 -0.22 7.68 13.77
C ASN A 84 -0.61 6.96 15.08
N PHE A 85 -0.20 5.70 15.25
CA PHE A 85 -0.43 4.97 16.50
C PHE A 85 0.40 5.51 17.66
N GLU A 86 1.67 5.87 17.44
CA GLU A 86 2.52 6.52 18.45
C GLU A 86 1.91 7.85 18.88
N GLU A 87 1.48 8.69 17.93
CA GLU A 87 0.83 9.97 18.22
C GLU A 87 -0.43 9.79 19.08
N MET A 88 -1.29 8.81 18.77
CA MET A 88 -2.45 8.48 19.60
C MET A 88 -2.09 8.04 21.02
N SER A 89 -1.03 7.25 21.20
CA SER A 89 -0.59 6.77 22.52
C SER A 89 -0.01 7.86 23.43
N HIS A 90 0.34 9.02 22.88
CA HIS A 90 0.84 10.18 23.62
C HIS A 90 -0.29 11.11 24.11
N PHE A 91 -1.54 10.85 23.73
CA PHE A 91 -2.72 11.61 24.19
C PHE A 91 -3.50 10.89 25.31
N ASP A 92 -3.02 9.73 25.78
CA ASP A 92 -3.45 9.04 27.00
C ASP A 92 -2.45 9.27 28.15
#